data_AF-A0A956HUZ1-F1
#
_entry.id   AF-A0A956HUZ1-F1
#
_cell.length_a   1.000
_cell.length_b   1.000
_cell.length_c   1.000
_cell.angle_alpha   90.00
_cell.angle_beta   90.00
_cell.angle_gamma   90.00
#
_symmetry.space_group_name_H-M   'P 1'
#
loop_
_entity.id
_entity.type
_entity.pdbx_description
1 polymer ?
#
loop_
_entity_poly.entity_id
_entity_poly.type
_entity_poly.pdbx_seq_one_letter_code
_entity_poly.pdbx_strand_id
1 'polypeptide(L)'
;MASHARNAAIALMVLAFGVGCKPAKKAEGAASDAASAPTADATSPLPDGPVPQGVFPSTAVGATSAQLTIAGAKRSVALYLPAKRAAKPALVIVCHGTDGDAAEQLTEAGGEKLADSEGLVVAAPQARVMPQADWDQHTAGQTFFETYPKVTLETNVDLQLVAAIIAEAKAAYGIDERRVYVAGFSNGAFFAQFVAMALHDRVAAFASKSGGLVRCDTTDVCTFSGTGTSCAALAQQADWCSCSGTEKPGPIATSGYKPAAYVVHAADDGTVSPYYSCQLADRLKSLGYDVQLSILATGGHEWGTDFLPTAWPFLSKHSMP
;
A
#
# COMPACT_ATOMS: atom_id res chain seq x y z
N MET A 1 -38.70 -13.10 53.26
CA MET A 1 -38.79 -11.79 53.96
C MET A 1 -38.18 -10.78 52.99
N ALA A 2 -39.00 -9.97 52.32
CA ALA A 2 -39.35 -8.61 52.72
C ALA A 2 -38.18 -7.61 52.54
N SER A 3 -38.30 -6.40 51.97
CA SER A 3 -39.25 -5.68 51.07
C SER A 3 -38.98 -4.17 51.29
N HIS A 4 -39.40 -3.31 50.33
CA HIS A 4 -39.32 -1.83 50.38
C HIS A 4 -37.89 -1.26 50.18
N ALA A 5 -37.58 -0.29 49.31
CA ALA A 5 -38.35 0.60 48.41
C ALA A 5 -39.18 1.74 49.03
N ARG A 6 -38.64 2.98 48.91
CA ARG A 6 -39.29 4.32 48.78
C ARG A 6 -38.16 5.37 48.67
N ASN A 7 -38.08 6.25 47.67
CA ASN A 7 -38.95 7.39 47.27
C ASN A 7 -38.82 8.65 48.13
N ALA A 8 -38.28 9.72 47.55
CA ALA A 8 -38.65 11.12 47.79
C ALA A 8 -38.30 11.96 46.54
N ALA A 9 -39.09 13.00 46.21
CA ALA A 9 -38.87 13.86 45.04
C ALA A 9 -39.49 15.26 45.22
N ILE A 10 -38.82 16.29 44.68
CA ILE A 10 -39.21 17.72 44.65
C ILE A 10 -38.55 18.28 43.35
N ALA A 11 -39.20 18.82 42.29
CA ALA A 11 -40.21 19.88 42.11
C ALA A 11 -39.61 21.33 42.22
N LEU A 12 -39.94 22.38 41.45
CA LEU A 12 -40.67 22.61 40.17
C LEU A 12 -40.34 24.07 39.66
N MET A 13 -40.88 24.52 38.50
CA MET A 13 -40.87 25.90 37.87
C MET A 13 -39.72 26.20 36.86
N VAL A 14 -39.87 26.75 35.62
CA VAL A 14 -40.97 27.30 34.76
C VAL A 14 -41.49 28.71 35.17
N LEU A 15 -41.64 29.77 34.34
CA LEU A 15 -41.56 30.05 32.88
C LEU A 15 -40.28 30.85 32.49
N ALA A 16 -39.89 31.20 31.23
CA ALA A 16 -40.42 31.11 29.84
C ALA A 16 -41.17 32.34 29.20
N PHE A 17 -40.42 33.30 28.59
CA PHE A 17 -40.84 34.34 27.61
C PHE A 17 -39.59 34.82 26.81
N GLY A 18 -39.64 35.29 25.55
CA GLY A 18 -40.70 35.28 24.53
C GLY A 18 -40.39 36.18 23.30
N VAL A 19 -40.78 35.72 22.09
CA VAL A 19 -40.98 36.48 20.82
C VAL A 19 -39.76 37.18 20.16
N GLY A 20 -39.72 37.15 18.82
CA GLY A 20 -38.81 37.96 17.97
C GLY A 20 -39.49 38.37 16.65
N CYS A 21 -38.81 39.17 15.80
CA CYS A 21 -39.31 39.52 14.45
C CYS A 21 -38.18 39.77 13.43
N LYS A 22 -38.51 39.94 12.14
CA LYS A 22 -37.60 39.96 10.97
C LYS A 22 -37.37 41.39 10.39
N PRO A 23 -37.01 41.62 9.10
CA PRO A 23 -35.63 41.90 8.67
C PRO A 23 -35.46 43.21 7.86
N ALA A 24 -34.23 43.57 7.44
CA ALA A 24 -33.99 44.75 6.59
C ALA A 24 -32.90 44.59 5.49
N LYS A 25 -33.38 44.61 4.23
CA LYS A 25 -32.84 45.18 2.96
C LYS A 25 -31.34 45.15 2.57
N LYS A 26 -31.13 44.91 1.26
CA LYS A 26 -29.94 45.22 0.44
C LYS A 26 -29.52 46.70 0.52
N ALA A 27 -28.23 46.94 0.24
CA ALA A 27 -27.74 48.09 -0.54
C ALA A 27 -26.67 47.63 -1.55
N GLU A 28 -26.48 48.36 -2.64
CA GLU A 28 -25.46 48.11 -3.68
C GLU A 28 -24.50 49.32 -3.74
N GLY A 29 -23.20 49.08 -3.98
CA GLY A 29 -22.17 50.13 -3.90
C GLY A 29 -20.87 49.75 -4.63
N ALA A 30 -20.37 50.67 -5.45
CA ALA A 30 -19.42 50.46 -6.54
C ALA A 30 -17.98 50.00 -6.19
N ALA A 31 -17.44 49.24 -7.15
CA ALA A 31 -16.06 48.93 -7.52
C ALA A 31 -14.87 49.79 -7.02
N SER A 32 -13.72 49.11 -6.91
CA SER A 32 -12.42 49.58 -7.42
C SER A 32 -11.54 48.39 -7.87
N ASP A 33 -10.61 48.63 -8.80
CA ASP A 33 -9.81 47.58 -9.44
C ASP A 33 -8.65 47.04 -8.57
N ALA A 34 -8.35 45.75 -8.72
CA ALA A 34 -7.08 45.14 -8.31
C ALA A 34 -6.66 44.05 -9.33
N ALA A 35 -5.38 44.08 -9.73
CA ALA A 35 -4.84 43.36 -10.88
C ALA A 35 -5.13 41.84 -10.91
N SER A 36 -5.49 41.33 -12.10
CA SER A 36 -5.61 39.89 -12.37
C SER A 36 -4.23 39.21 -12.42
N ALA A 37 -3.83 38.57 -11.32
CA ALA A 37 -2.78 37.54 -11.35
C ALA A 37 -3.27 36.31 -12.14
N PRO A 38 -2.39 35.51 -12.76
CA PRO A 38 -2.79 34.31 -13.48
C PRO A 38 -3.44 33.29 -12.52
N THR A 39 -4.57 32.72 -12.92
CA THR A 39 -5.25 31.65 -12.19
C THR A 39 -4.36 30.40 -12.15
N ALA A 40 -3.86 30.05 -10.97
CA ALA A 40 -3.26 28.75 -10.74
C ALA A 40 -4.33 27.67 -10.91
N ASP A 41 -4.08 26.71 -11.79
CA ASP A 41 -5.05 25.67 -12.13
C ASP A 41 -5.18 24.62 -11.02
N ALA A 42 -6.40 24.20 -10.74
CA ALA A 42 -6.77 23.31 -9.64
C ALA A 42 -8.13 22.65 -10.00
N THR A 43 -8.41 21.39 -9.67
CA THR A 43 -7.88 20.55 -8.58
C THR A 43 -7.84 19.07 -8.97
N SER A 44 -6.84 18.34 -8.46
CA SER A 44 -7.10 17.06 -7.77
C SER A 44 -5.92 16.71 -6.86
N PRO A 45 -5.91 17.19 -5.60
CA PRO A 45 -5.00 16.64 -4.60
C PRO A 45 -5.27 15.14 -4.41
N LEU A 46 -4.22 14.38 -4.10
CA LEU A 46 -4.37 13.08 -3.44
C LEU A 46 -5.18 13.32 -2.15
N PRO A 47 -6.28 12.58 -1.86
CA PRO A 47 -7.11 12.87 -0.69
C PRO A 47 -6.29 12.88 0.61
N ASP A 48 -6.62 13.81 1.50
CA ASP A 48 -5.80 14.24 2.65
C ASP A 48 -5.39 13.08 3.57
N GLY A 49 -4.21 12.51 3.28
CA GLY A 49 -3.48 11.69 4.24
C GLY A 49 -2.84 12.57 5.32
N PRO A 50 -2.31 11.98 6.40
CA PRO A 50 -1.53 12.74 7.37
C PRO A 50 -0.33 13.39 6.67
N VAL A 51 -0.25 14.72 6.73
CA VAL A 51 0.86 15.49 6.15
C VAL A 51 2.17 15.00 6.79
N PRO A 52 3.15 14.49 6.00
CA PRO A 52 4.38 13.94 6.56
C PRO A 52 5.17 15.03 7.29
N GLN A 53 5.75 14.69 8.44
CA GLN A 53 6.76 15.55 9.07
C GLN A 53 8.13 14.90 8.91
N GLY A 54 8.77 15.26 7.80
CA GLY A 54 10.10 14.83 7.34
C GLY A 54 10.45 15.64 6.09
N VAL A 55 11.63 15.39 5.50
CA VAL A 55 11.99 15.90 4.16
C VAL A 55 12.85 14.86 3.46
N PHE A 56 12.51 14.51 2.22
CA PHE A 56 13.38 13.68 1.36
C PHE A 56 14.62 14.44 0.85
N PRO A 57 15.82 13.81 0.82
CA PRO A 57 17.06 14.48 0.41
C PRO A 57 17.05 14.77 -1.10
N SER A 58 16.89 16.04 -1.47
CA SER A 58 16.69 16.49 -2.86
C SER A 58 17.94 16.44 -3.75
N THR A 59 19.13 16.64 -3.16
CA THR A 59 20.42 16.75 -3.85
C THR A 59 21.29 15.48 -3.82
N ALA A 60 20.81 14.41 -3.17
CA ALA A 60 21.55 13.15 -3.08
C ALA A 60 21.61 12.39 -4.44
N VAL A 61 22.58 11.49 -4.53
CA VAL A 61 22.80 10.52 -5.61
C VAL A 61 23.32 9.22 -4.98
N GLY A 62 22.90 8.07 -5.51
CA GLY A 62 23.15 6.75 -4.93
C GLY A 62 22.17 6.39 -3.81
N ALA A 63 22.55 5.40 -3.01
CA ALA A 63 21.81 4.97 -1.83
C ALA A 63 21.87 6.02 -0.70
N THR A 64 20.73 6.28 -0.07
CA THR A 64 20.58 7.21 1.06
C THR A 64 19.37 6.81 1.92
N SER A 65 19.07 7.57 2.98
CA SER A 65 17.91 7.31 3.83
C SER A 65 17.26 8.59 4.34
N ALA A 66 15.95 8.51 4.58
CA ALA A 66 15.14 9.56 5.16
C ALA A 66 14.42 9.06 6.43
N GLN A 67 13.92 10.01 7.23
CA GLN A 67 13.06 9.76 8.38
C GLN A 67 11.78 10.57 8.22
N LEU A 68 10.64 9.89 8.13
CA LEU A 68 9.32 10.50 8.07
C LEU A 68 8.59 10.26 9.39
N THR A 69 7.93 11.28 9.94
CA THR A 69 7.11 11.11 11.15
C THR A 69 5.68 10.77 10.74
N ILE A 70 5.22 9.57 11.13
CA ILE A 70 3.90 9.01 10.84
C ILE A 70 3.22 8.66 12.17
N ALA A 71 2.01 9.16 12.40
CA ALA A 71 1.28 8.98 13.66
C ALA A 71 2.10 9.32 14.94
N GLY A 72 3.04 10.27 14.83
CA GLY A 72 3.95 10.67 15.92
C GLY A 72 5.22 9.80 16.07
N ALA A 73 5.34 8.69 15.35
CA ALA A 73 6.52 7.83 15.34
C ALA A 73 7.42 8.12 14.14
N LYS A 74 8.75 8.05 14.32
CA LYS A 74 9.71 8.14 13.21
C LYS A 74 9.74 6.82 12.44
N ARG A 75 9.73 6.90 11.11
CA ARG A 75 9.78 5.78 10.16
C ARG A 75 10.94 5.98 9.19
N SER A 76 11.88 5.03 9.21
CA SER A 76 12.98 4.98 8.24
C SER A 76 12.48 4.66 6.85
N VAL A 77 13.03 5.33 5.84
CA VAL A 77 12.85 4.99 4.43
C VAL A 77 14.23 4.97 3.79
N ALA A 78 14.65 3.83 3.23
CA ALA A 78 15.82 3.76 2.36
C ALA A 78 15.43 4.28 0.96
N LEU A 79 16.34 4.98 0.29
CA LEU A 79 16.10 5.63 -0.99
C LEU A 79 17.28 5.40 -1.92
N TYR A 80 17.01 5.21 -3.21
CA TYR A 80 18.03 5.28 -4.26
C TYR A 80 17.68 6.36 -5.28
N LEU A 81 18.63 7.26 -5.52
CA LEU A 81 18.50 8.36 -6.47
C LEU A 81 19.58 8.21 -7.57
N PRO A 82 19.23 7.97 -8.83
CA PRO A 82 20.22 7.77 -9.88
C PRO A 82 20.92 9.08 -10.22
N ALA A 83 22.14 8.98 -10.75
CA ALA A 83 22.94 10.14 -11.14
C ALA A 83 22.32 10.94 -12.29
N LYS A 84 21.44 10.32 -13.08
CA LYS A 84 20.67 10.92 -14.17
C LYS A 84 19.18 10.61 -13.98
N ARG A 85 18.44 11.49 -13.33
CA ARG A 85 16.97 11.38 -13.21
C ARG A 85 16.28 11.86 -14.48
N ALA A 86 15.16 11.23 -14.84
CA ALA A 86 14.24 11.77 -15.85
C ALA A 86 13.59 13.07 -15.36
N ALA A 87 13.07 13.90 -16.28
CA ALA A 87 12.48 15.21 -15.92
C ALA A 87 11.17 15.11 -15.10
N LYS A 88 10.48 13.96 -15.20
CA LYS A 88 9.46 13.50 -14.24
C LYS A 88 9.74 12.02 -13.98
N PRO A 89 10.52 11.66 -12.94
CA PRO A 89 10.89 10.27 -12.70
C PRO A 89 9.66 9.45 -12.28
N ALA A 90 9.66 8.16 -12.59
CA ALA A 90 8.75 7.23 -11.93
C ALA A 90 9.16 7.02 -10.46
N LEU A 91 8.23 6.53 -9.65
CA LEU A 91 8.52 6.05 -8.30
C LEU A 91 8.25 4.54 -8.21
N VAL A 92 9.21 3.78 -7.73
CA VAL A 92 9.02 2.37 -7.35
C VAL A 92 9.20 2.26 -5.84
N ILE A 93 8.20 1.74 -5.13
CA ILE A 93 8.27 1.46 -3.70
C ILE A 93 8.45 -0.05 -3.53
N VAL A 94 9.50 -0.49 -2.84
CA VAL A 94 9.80 -1.92 -2.64
C VAL A 94 9.77 -2.31 -1.16
N CYS A 95 8.94 -3.28 -0.83
CA CYS A 95 8.59 -3.66 0.54
C CYS A 95 9.18 -5.03 0.87
N HIS A 96 9.91 -5.10 1.99
CA HIS A 96 10.68 -6.29 2.38
C HIS A 96 9.85 -7.41 3.03
N GLY A 97 10.42 -8.61 3.06
CA GLY A 97 9.87 -9.74 3.84
C GLY A 97 10.01 -9.53 5.35
N THR A 98 9.42 -10.42 6.15
CA THR A 98 9.51 -10.37 7.63
C THR A 98 10.97 -10.36 8.10
N ASP A 99 11.26 -9.50 9.08
CA ASP A 99 12.59 -9.26 9.67
C ASP A 99 13.69 -8.73 8.72
N GLY A 100 13.35 -8.39 7.46
CA GLY A 100 14.28 -7.77 6.52
C GLY A 100 14.60 -6.29 6.78
N ASP A 101 15.67 -5.80 6.15
CA ASP A 101 16.08 -4.38 6.13
C ASP A 101 15.75 -3.71 4.78
N ALA A 102 15.34 -2.45 4.83
CA ALA A 102 14.92 -1.69 3.66
C ALA A 102 16.06 -1.34 2.68
N ALA A 103 17.28 -1.12 3.16
CA ALA A 103 18.44 -0.83 2.30
C ALA A 103 19.02 -2.11 1.67
N GLU A 104 19.04 -3.21 2.41
CA GLU A 104 19.29 -4.54 1.83
C GLU A 104 18.25 -4.85 0.75
N GLN A 105 16.97 -4.56 1.01
CA GLN A 105 15.91 -4.86 0.05
C GLN A 105 16.00 -4.08 -1.27
N LEU A 106 16.44 -2.82 -1.26
CA LEU A 106 16.73 -2.05 -2.48
C LEU A 106 17.76 -2.78 -3.37
N THR A 107 18.73 -3.43 -2.74
CA THR A 107 19.86 -4.10 -3.41
C THR A 107 19.41 -5.43 -4.01
N GLU A 108 18.82 -6.31 -3.20
CA GLU A 108 18.29 -7.62 -3.64
C GLU A 108 17.28 -7.49 -4.78
N ALA A 109 16.40 -6.49 -4.69
CA ALA A 109 15.39 -6.25 -5.70
C ALA A 109 15.95 -5.77 -7.05
N GLY A 110 17.24 -5.40 -7.12
CA GLY A 110 17.84 -4.74 -8.28
C GLY A 110 17.38 -3.29 -8.45
N GLY A 111 16.94 -2.65 -7.37
CA GLY A 111 16.38 -1.29 -7.37
C GLY A 111 17.39 -0.23 -7.82
N GLU A 112 18.65 -0.33 -7.36
CA GLU A 112 19.74 0.57 -7.79
C GLU A 112 19.94 0.54 -9.31
N LYS A 113 20.04 -0.68 -9.86
CA LYS A 113 20.22 -0.95 -11.29
C LYS A 113 19.03 -0.48 -12.13
N LEU A 114 17.81 -0.66 -11.62
CA LEU A 114 16.60 -0.15 -12.28
C LEU A 114 16.58 1.38 -12.28
N ALA A 115 16.93 2.01 -11.17
CA ALA A 115 16.99 3.47 -11.06
C ALA A 115 17.99 4.08 -12.04
N ASP A 116 19.21 3.56 -12.11
CA ASP A 116 20.28 4.09 -12.98
C ASP A 116 20.02 3.83 -14.48
N SER A 117 19.30 2.77 -14.83
CA SER A 117 18.94 2.48 -16.24
C SER A 117 17.75 3.31 -16.74
N GLU A 118 16.74 3.53 -15.90
CA GLU A 118 15.47 4.18 -16.30
C GLU A 118 15.36 5.65 -15.83
N GLY A 119 16.30 6.12 -15.04
CA GLY A 119 16.29 7.47 -14.45
C GLY A 119 15.16 7.70 -13.45
N LEU A 120 14.68 6.64 -12.79
CA LEU A 120 13.57 6.66 -11.82
C LEU A 120 14.06 6.66 -10.36
N VAL A 121 13.17 6.93 -9.41
CA VAL A 121 13.47 6.86 -7.97
C VAL A 121 12.95 5.54 -7.41
N VAL A 122 13.76 4.86 -6.59
CA VAL A 122 13.31 3.70 -5.79
C VAL A 122 13.34 4.07 -4.32
N ALA A 123 12.29 3.68 -3.59
CA ALA A 123 12.16 3.83 -2.14
C ALA A 123 11.83 2.49 -1.49
N ALA A 124 12.32 2.25 -0.29
CA ALA A 124 11.96 1.10 0.52
C ALA A 124 11.57 1.58 1.94
N PRO A 125 10.31 1.43 2.37
CA PRO A 125 9.93 1.68 3.75
C PRO A 125 10.53 0.60 4.66
N GLN A 126 11.03 0.98 5.84
CA GLN A 126 11.29 0.00 6.90
C GLN A 126 9.96 -0.34 7.59
N ALA A 127 9.64 -1.63 7.68
CA ALA A 127 8.56 -2.13 8.51
C ALA A 127 8.83 -1.87 10.00
N ARG A 128 7.93 -2.30 10.88
CA ARG A 128 8.01 -1.98 12.32
C ARG A 128 7.97 -3.25 13.15
N VAL A 129 8.63 -3.22 14.30
CA VAL A 129 8.48 -4.27 15.32
C VAL A 129 7.02 -4.30 15.76
N MET A 130 6.39 -5.46 15.62
CA MET A 130 4.97 -5.65 15.87
C MET A 130 4.73 -6.33 17.23
N PRO A 131 3.88 -5.76 18.10
CA PRO A 131 3.68 -6.30 19.46
C PRO A 131 2.78 -7.55 19.50
N GLN A 132 2.26 -7.98 18.35
CA GLN A 132 1.33 -9.09 18.18
C GLN A 132 1.60 -9.77 16.83
N ALA A 133 1.15 -11.02 16.70
CA ALA A 133 1.09 -11.74 15.42
C ALA A 133 0.12 -11.08 14.44
N ASP A 134 0.28 -11.36 13.14
CA ASP A 134 -0.74 -11.14 12.11
C ASP A 134 -0.99 -12.46 11.35
N TRP A 135 -2.01 -12.50 10.50
CA TRP A 135 -2.52 -13.74 9.88
C TRP A 135 -1.52 -14.48 8.97
N ASP A 136 -0.49 -13.80 8.47
CA ASP A 136 0.56 -14.36 7.63
C ASP A 136 1.74 -14.98 8.41
N GLN A 137 1.45 -15.50 9.63
CA GLN A 137 2.34 -16.32 10.48
C GLN A 137 3.53 -15.59 11.14
N HIS A 138 3.38 -14.32 11.50
CA HIS A 138 4.40 -13.65 12.31
C HIS A 138 4.22 -13.92 13.80
N THR A 139 5.32 -13.92 14.56
CA THR A 139 5.31 -13.94 16.02
C THR A 139 5.44 -12.53 16.59
N ALA A 140 4.94 -12.33 17.82
CA ALA A 140 5.06 -11.04 18.51
C ALA A 140 6.53 -10.71 18.78
N GLY A 141 6.98 -9.56 18.29
CA GLY A 141 8.38 -9.09 18.35
C GLY A 141 9.11 -9.08 17.01
N GLN A 142 8.54 -9.69 15.95
CA GLN A 142 9.10 -9.62 14.59
C GLN A 142 8.77 -8.27 13.90
N THR A 143 9.53 -7.96 12.86
CA THR A 143 9.46 -6.72 12.08
C THR A 143 8.74 -6.96 10.76
N PHE A 144 7.50 -6.51 10.63
CA PHE A 144 6.67 -6.75 9.44
C PHE A 144 5.64 -5.63 9.23
N PHE A 145 5.05 -5.57 8.03
CA PHE A 145 4.04 -4.58 7.66
C PHE A 145 2.64 -5.06 8.09
N GLU A 146 1.87 -4.18 8.73
CA GLU A 146 0.49 -4.49 9.12
C GLU A 146 -0.41 -4.58 7.88
N THR A 147 -0.99 -5.76 7.63
CA THR A 147 -1.89 -5.98 6.47
C THR A 147 -3.34 -6.29 6.87
N TYR A 148 -3.56 -6.60 8.14
CA TYR A 148 -4.87 -6.78 8.78
C TYR A 148 -4.75 -6.40 10.28
N PRO A 149 -5.85 -6.19 11.04
CA PRO A 149 -7.20 -5.85 10.60
C PRO A 149 -7.35 -4.38 10.16
N LYS A 150 -6.30 -3.56 10.30
CA LYS A 150 -6.33 -2.15 9.89
C LYS A 150 -6.18 -2.05 8.37
N VAL A 151 -7.30 -1.99 7.66
CA VAL A 151 -7.35 -2.07 6.18
C VAL A 151 -7.61 -0.73 5.48
N THR A 152 -7.45 0.40 6.17
CA THR A 152 -7.73 1.75 5.63
C THR A 152 -6.60 2.73 5.91
N LEU A 153 -6.48 3.81 5.11
CA LEU A 153 -5.41 4.80 5.25
C LEU A 153 -5.48 5.57 6.59
N GLU A 154 -6.67 5.78 7.15
CA GLU A 154 -6.85 6.50 8.41
C GLU A 154 -6.39 5.66 9.62
N THR A 155 -6.43 4.33 9.48
CA THR A 155 -6.16 3.39 10.58
C THR A 155 -4.78 2.73 10.49
N ASN A 156 -4.27 2.48 9.30
CA ASN A 156 -3.02 1.74 9.08
C ASN A 156 -1.82 2.68 8.90
N VAL A 157 -0.89 2.66 9.87
CA VAL A 157 0.30 3.51 9.88
C VAL A 157 1.36 3.13 8.83
N ASP A 158 1.26 1.95 8.23
CA ASP A 158 2.14 1.50 7.16
C ASP A 158 1.61 1.97 5.79
N LEU A 159 0.29 1.99 5.57
CA LEU A 159 -0.32 2.71 4.44
C LEU A 159 -0.03 4.22 4.50
N GLN A 160 -0.08 4.82 5.69
CA GLN A 160 0.27 6.24 5.89
C GLN A 160 1.72 6.51 5.53
N LEU A 161 2.64 5.59 5.85
CA LEU A 161 4.04 5.70 5.43
C LEU A 161 4.17 5.64 3.90
N VAL A 162 3.44 4.77 3.21
CA VAL A 162 3.46 4.73 1.73
C VAL A 162 2.89 6.00 1.11
N ALA A 163 1.73 6.49 1.60
CA ALA A 163 1.15 7.75 1.15
C ALA A 163 2.12 8.94 1.37
N ALA A 164 2.87 8.92 2.47
CA ALA A 164 3.90 9.90 2.78
C ALA A 164 5.11 9.82 1.83
N ILE A 165 5.59 8.61 1.49
CA ILE A 165 6.68 8.40 0.52
C ILE A 165 6.31 8.96 -0.85
N ILE A 166 5.07 8.78 -1.31
CA ILE A 166 4.56 9.33 -2.58
C ILE A 166 4.57 10.87 -2.54
N ALA A 167 4.04 11.46 -1.46
CA ALA A 167 3.99 12.92 -1.29
C ALA A 167 5.39 13.56 -1.23
N GLU A 168 6.31 12.96 -0.48
CA GLU A 168 7.69 13.43 -0.36
C GLU A 168 8.49 13.26 -1.65
N ALA A 169 8.32 12.14 -2.36
CA ALA A 169 8.93 11.96 -3.68
C ALA A 169 8.41 12.97 -4.71
N LYS A 170 7.13 13.36 -4.64
CA LYS A 170 6.58 14.45 -5.45
C LYS A 170 7.23 15.79 -5.10
N ALA A 171 7.32 16.13 -3.81
CA ALA A 171 7.88 17.39 -3.35
C ALA A 171 9.39 17.53 -3.63
N ALA A 172 10.18 16.48 -3.38
CA ALA A 172 11.63 16.52 -3.50
C ALA A 172 12.16 16.21 -4.92
N TYR A 173 11.44 15.38 -5.71
CA TYR A 173 11.94 14.85 -6.98
C TYR A 173 11.05 15.13 -8.19
N GLY A 174 9.84 15.68 -8.00
CA GLY A 174 8.92 15.98 -9.10
C GLY A 174 8.46 14.74 -9.87
N ILE A 175 8.23 13.61 -9.18
CA ILE A 175 7.80 12.35 -9.80
C ILE A 175 6.55 12.53 -10.67
N ASP A 176 6.41 11.68 -11.67
CA ASP A 176 5.14 11.48 -12.34
C ASP A 176 4.22 10.65 -11.43
N GLU A 177 3.27 11.31 -10.77
CA GLU A 177 2.26 10.68 -9.91
C GLU A 177 1.47 9.58 -10.62
N ARG A 178 1.36 9.64 -11.96
CA ARG A 178 0.70 8.61 -12.77
C ARG A 178 1.52 7.32 -12.90
N ARG A 179 2.79 7.33 -12.47
CA ARG A 179 3.80 6.27 -12.62
C ARG A 179 4.45 5.93 -11.28
N VAL A 180 3.60 5.74 -10.28
CA VAL A 180 3.93 5.14 -8.98
C VAL A 180 3.65 3.64 -9.04
N TYR A 181 4.61 2.82 -8.62
CA TYR A 181 4.51 1.36 -8.58
C TYR A 181 4.94 0.83 -7.23
N VAL A 182 4.43 -0.35 -6.85
CA VAL A 182 4.75 -0.98 -5.56
C VAL A 182 5.13 -2.44 -5.76
N ALA A 183 6.16 -2.92 -5.10
CA ALA A 183 6.69 -4.27 -5.22
C ALA A 183 6.98 -4.89 -3.85
N GLY A 184 7.01 -6.22 -3.74
CA GLY A 184 7.41 -6.87 -2.49
C GLY A 184 7.52 -8.39 -2.57
N PHE A 185 8.03 -8.97 -1.48
CA PHE A 185 8.23 -10.40 -1.24
C PHE A 185 7.59 -10.84 0.08
N SER A 186 7.00 -12.04 0.15
CA SER A 186 6.47 -12.60 1.40
C SER A 186 5.46 -11.65 2.08
N ASN A 187 5.64 -11.28 3.36
CA ASN A 187 4.86 -10.21 4.00
C ASN A 187 4.85 -8.89 3.18
N GLY A 188 5.99 -8.47 2.63
CA GLY A 188 6.09 -7.33 1.72
C GLY A 188 5.31 -7.51 0.42
N ALA A 189 5.11 -8.74 -0.07
CA ALA A 189 4.30 -9.02 -1.27
C ALA A 189 2.80 -8.95 -0.99
N PHE A 190 2.38 -9.41 0.20
CA PHE A 190 1.05 -9.16 0.73
C PHE A 190 0.83 -7.65 0.92
N PHE A 191 1.79 -6.94 1.52
CA PHE A 191 1.71 -5.49 1.70
C PHE A 191 1.69 -4.72 0.37
N ALA A 192 2.47 -5.12 -0.65
CA ALA A 192 2.45 -4.50 -1.98
C ALA A 192 1.10 -4.64 -2.69
N GLN A 193 0.46 -5.83 -2.61
CA GLN A 193 -0.92 -6.03 -3.06
C GLN A 193 -1.89 -5.12 -2.30
N PHE A 194 -1.82 -5.12 -0.97
CA PHE A 194 -2.71 -4.36 -0.10
C PHE A 194 -2.63 -2.85 -0.34
N VAL A 195 -1.42 -2.31 -0.44
CA VAL A 195 -1.15 -0.92 -0.83
C VAL A 195 -1.79 -0.61 -2.19
N ALA A 196 -1.64 -1.49 -3.18
CA ALA A 196 -2.24 -1.27 -4.51
C ALA A 196 -3.77 -1.30 -4.48
N MET A 197 -4.41 -2.07 -3.59
CA MET A 197 -5.87 -2.08 -3.45
C MET A 197 -6.38 -0.90 -2.63
N ALA A 198 -5.69 -0.53 -1.55
CA ALA A 198 -6.10 0.54 -0.63
C ALA A 198 -5.78 1.95 -1.14
N LEU A 199 -4.72 2.10 -1.94
CA LEU A 199 -4.31 3.34 -2.61
C LEU A 199 -4.42 3.18 -4.14
N HIS A 200 -5.50 2.55 -4.60
CA HIS A 200 -5.76 2.31 -6.03
C HIS A 200 -6.01 3.60 -6.83
N ASP A 201 -6.19 4.75 -6.15
CA ASP A 201 -6.17 6.10 -6.69
C ASP A 201 -4.75 6.69 -6.89
N ARG A 202 -3.69 5.96 -6.47
CA ARG A 202 -2.30 6.46 -6.39
C ARG A 202 -1.24 5.52 -6.96
N VAL A 203 -1.59 4.28 -7.30
CA VAL A 203 -0.66 3.24 -7.76
C VAL A 203 -1.06 2.76 -9.15
N ALA A 204 -0.15 2.83 -10.12
CA ALA A 204 -0.44 2.46 -11.51
C ALA A 204 -0.45 0.93 -11.73
N ALA A 205 0.51 0.23 -11.13
CA ALA A 205 0.66 -1.23 -11.15
C ALA A 205 1.49 -1.70 -9.96
N PHE A 206 1.40 -2.98 -9.61
CA PHE A 206 2.18 -3.59 -8.53
C PHE A 206 2.81 -4.92 -8.92
N ALA A 207 3.86 -5.30 -8.20
CA ALA A 207 4.55 -6.57 -8.33
C ALA A 207 4.52 -7.35 -7.00
N SER A 208 4.39 -8.66 -7.06
CA SER A 208 4.23 -9.53 -5.89
C SER A 208 5.02 -10.82 -6.11
N LYS A 209 6.00 -11.10 -5.25
CA LYS A 209 6.73 -12.38 -5.23
C LYS A 209 6.42 -13.18 -3.97
N SER A 210 6.05 -14.45 -4.12
CA SER A 210 5.77 -15.34 -2.96
C SER A 210 4.74 -14.76 -1.96
N GLY A 211 3.63 -14.23 -2.50
CA GLY A 211 2.49 -13.72 -1.72
C GLY A 211 1.16 -14.00 -2.43
N GLY A 212 0.10 -13.26 -2.11
CA GLY A 212 -1.18 -13.30 -2.83
C GLY A 212 -2.44 -13.17 -1.96
N LEU A 213 -3.56 -13.70 -2.46
CA LEU A 213 -4.86 -13.60 -1.83
C LEU A 213 -5.11 -14.81 -0.92
N VAL A 214 -5.20 -14.54 0.37
CA VAL A 214 -5.49 -15.53 1.40
C VAL A 214 -6.95 -15.44 1.79
N ARG A 215 -7.61 -16.60 1.74
CA ARG A 215 -8.99 -16.81 2.22
C ARG A 215 -9.04 -17.95 3.25
N CYS A 216 -7.90 -18.33 3.80
CA CYS A 216 -7.80 -19.14 5.01
C CYS A 216 -7.82 -18.21 6.23
N ASP A 217 -7.94 -18.74 7.44
CA ASP A 217 -7.84 -17.92 8.66
C ASP A 217 -6.42 -17.34 8.82
N THR A 218 -5.41 -18.16 8.51
CA THR A 218 -3.96 -17.92 8.63
C THR A 218 -3.20 -18.63 7.49
N THR A 219 -1.91 -18.32 7.27
CA THR A 219 -1.16 -18.93 6.15
C THR A 219 -0.80 -20.41 6.34
N ASP A 220 -0.70 -20.89 7.57
CA ASP A 220 -0.41 -22.29 7.94
C ASP A 220 -1.49 -23.30 7.51
N VAL A 221 -2.73 -22.83 7.30
CA VAL A 221 -3.83 -23.65 6.79
C VAL A 221 -3.57 -24.18 5.37
N CYS A 222 -2.65 -23.56 4.62
CA CYS A 222 -2.24 -24.02 3.30
C CYS A 222 -0.71 -24.09 3.17
N THR A 223 -0.15 -25.25 3.50
CA THR A 223 1.27 -25.61 3.33
C THR A 223 1.58 -26.26 1.98
N PHE A 224 0.67 -26.19 1.00
CA PHE A 224 0.88 -26.80 -0.31
C PHE A 224 2.14 -26.24 -0.99
N SER A 225 3.03 -27.14 -1.39
CA SER A 225 4.08 -26.94 -2.39
C SER A 225 4.02 -28.11 -3.37
N GLY A 226 4.50 -27.94 -4.60
CA GLY A 226 4.34 -28.93 -5.66
C GLY A 226 5.24 -28.67 -6.86
N THR A 227 4.89 -29.23 -8.02
CA THR A 227 5.71 -29.16 -9.23
C THR A 227 4.91 -28.69 -10.44
N GLY A 228 5.45 -27.73 -11.21
CA GLY A 228 4.83 -27.26 -12.45
C GLY A 228 4.97 -25.75 -12.66
N THR A 229 4.45 -25.26 -13.79
CA THR A 229 4.60 -23.86 -14.24
C THR A 229 3.28 -23.12 -14.44
N SER A 230 2.18 -23.63 -13.88
CA SER A 230 0.88 -22.94 -13.91
C SER A 230 -0.04 -23.37 -12.78
N CYS A 231 -0.94 -22.48 -12.36
CA CYS A 231 -1.98 -22.78 -11.37
C CYS A 231 -2.86 -23.96 -11.78
N ALA A 232 -3.15 -24.13 -13.07
CA ALA A 232 -3.92 -25.27 -13.57
C ALA A 232 -3.19 -26.61 -13.38
N ALA A 233 -1.85 -26.63 -13.42
CA ALA A 233 -1.07 -27.84 -13.13
C ALA A 233 -0.91 -28.10 -11.62
N LEU A 234 -0.80 -27.04 -10.81
CA LEU A 234 -0.76 -27.17 -9.34
C LEU A 234 -2.12 -27.62 -8.78
N ALA A 235 -3.23 -27.08 -9.29
CA ALA A 235 -4.60 -27.42 -8.88
C ALA A 235 -5.09 -28.81 -9.28
N GLN A 236 -4.22 -29.68 -9.81
CA GLN A 236 -4.49 -31.10 -10.07
C GLN A 236 -3.62 -32.03 -9.22
N GLN A 237 -2.76 -31.49 -8.36
CA GLN A 237 -1.93 -32.27 -7.44
C GLN A 237 -2.68 -32.57 -6.14
N ALA A 238 -2.20 -33.58 -5.40
CA ALA A 238 -2.66 -33.85 -4.05
C ALA A 238 -2.46 -32.64 -3.14
N ASP A 239 -3.25 -32.54 -2.08
CA ASP A 239 -3.14 -31.54 -1.01
C ASP A 239 -3.27 -30.07 -1.47
N TRP A 240 -3.75 -29.83 -2.70
CA TRP A 240 -4.12 -28.49 -3.17
C TRP A 240 -5.26 -27.91 -2.32
N CYS A 241 -5.04 -26.71 -1.80
CA CYS A 241 -5.86 -26.12 -0.75
C CYS A 241 -7.25 -25.68 -1.21
N SER A 242 -8.19 -25.58 -0.26
CA SER A 242 -9.56 -25.12 -0.49
C SER A 242 -10.06 -24.26 0.68
N CYS A 243 -9.65 -22.99 0.72
CA CYS A 243 -10.03 -22.04 1.76
C CYS A 243 -11.11 -21.05 1.31
N SER A 244 -12.09 -20.74 2.17
CA SER A 244 -13.30 -19.96 1.83
C SER A 244 -13.75 -18.99 2.94
N GLY A 245 -12.83 -18.23 3.51
CA GLY A 245 -13.07 -17.14 4.47
C GLY A 245 -12.90 -15.74 3.86
N THR A 246 -12.78 -14.74 4.74
CA THR A 246 -12.57 -13.31 4.39
C THR A 246 -11.30 -13.11 3.56
N GLU A 247 -11.36 -12.23 2.56
CA GLU A 247 -10.19 -11.82 1.77
C GLU A 247 -9.13 -11.11 2.63
N LYS A 248 -7.87 -11.54 2.45
CA LYS A 248 -6.66 -10.92 3.01
C LYS A 248 -5.55 -10.94 1.94
N PRO A 249 -4.60 -10.00 1.96
CA PRO A 249 -4.57 -8.78 2.77
C PRO A 249 -5.53 -7.71 2.23
N GLY A 250 -6.36 -7.17 3.13
CA GLY A 250 -7.42 -6.22 2.79
C GLY A 250 -8.50 -6.75 1.82
N PRO A 251 -9.55 -5.95 1.56
CA PRO A 251 -10.47 -6.21 0.46
C PRO A 251 -9.84 -5.85 -0.89
N ILE A 252 -10.09 -6.63 -1.93
CA ILE A 252 -9.73 -6.23 -3.31
C ILE A 252 -10.73 -5.17 -3.82
N ALA A 253 -10.22 -4.10 -4.43
CA ALA A 253 -11.07 -3.05 -4.98
C ALA A 253 -11.92 -3.58 -6.16
N THR A 254 -13.20 -3.18 -6.21
CA THR A 254 -14.16 -3.67 -7.22
C THR A 254 -14.62 -2.60 -8.20
N SER A 255 -14.26 -1.34 -7.95
CA SER A 255 -14.64 -0.14 -8.74
C SER A 255 -13.51 0.89 -8.76
N GLY A 256 -13.57 1.86 -9.67
CA GLY A 256 -12.51 2.85 -9.87
C GLY A 256 -11.35 2.30 -10.72
N TYR A 257 -10.15 2.86 -10.55
CA TYR A 257 -8.95 2.36 -11.22
C TYR A 257 -8.54 0.99 -10.67
N LYS A 258 -7.89 0.18 -11.51
CA LYS A 258 -7.52 -1.21 -11.23
C LYS A 258 -6.03 -1.39 -11.53
N PRO A 259 -5.15 -1.25 -10.52
CA PRO A 259 -3.71 -1.33 -10.73
C PRO A 259 -3.29 -2.70 -11.26
N ALA A 260 -2.56 -2.71 -12.39
CA ALA A 260 -2.15 -3.96 -13.04
C ALA A 260 -1.21 -4.79 -12.15
N ALA A 261 -1.29 -6.11 -12.23
CA ALA A 261 -0.59 -7.01 -11.30
C ALA A 261 0.47 -7.87 -12.00
N TYR A 262 1.72 -7.79 -11.52
CA TYR A 262 2.83 -8.67 -11.90
C TYR A 262 3.10 -9.67 -10.77
N VAL A 263 2.59 -10.89 -10.90
CA VAL A 263 2.62 -11.90 -9.83
C VAL A 263 3.62 -13.01 -10.18
N VAL A 264 4.52 -13.36 -9.26
CA VAL A 264 5.51 -14.42 -9.43
C VAL A 264 5.53 -15.32 -8.19
N HIS A 265 5.56 -16.63 -8.39
CA HIS A 265 5.67 -17.59 -7.29
C HIS A 265 6.46 -18.82 -7.75
N ALA A 266 7.22 -19.44 -6.86
CA ALA A 266 7.81 -20.75 -7.14
C ALA A 266 6.83 -21.87 -6.77
N ALA A 267 6.78 -22.95 -7.55
CA ALA A 267 5.92 -24.10 -7.26
C ALA A 267 6.36 -24.85 -5.99
N ASP A 268 7.66 -24.82 -5.69
CA ASP A 268 8.35 -25.41 -4.54
C ASP A 268 8.56 -24.42 -3.37
N ASP A 269 7.79 -23.31 -3.33
CA ASP A 269 7.78 -22.42 -2.17
C ASP A 269 7.12 -23.13 -0.97
N GLY A 270 7.95 -23.53 0.00
CA GLY A 270 7.55 -24.24 1.20
C GLY A 270 7.21 -23.33 2.40
N THR A 271 7.24 -22.01 2.23
CA THR A 271 7.00 -21.03 3.32
C THR A 271 5.69 -20.29 3.11
N VAL A 272 5.42 -19.85 1.87
CA VAL A 272 4.14 -19.28 1.46
C VAL A 272 3.65 -20.08 0.27
N SER A 273 2.44 -20.64 0.33
CA SER A 273 1.99 -21.52 -0.75
C SER A 273 1.72 -20.74 -2.05
N PRO A 274 2.14 -21.26 -3.23
CA PRO A 274 1.76 -20.72 -4.54
C PRO A 274 0.24 -20.73 -4.79
N TYR A 275 -0.53 -21.51 -4.01
CA TYR A 275 -1.99 -21.40 -3.93
C TYR A 275 -2.45 -19.94 -3.79
N TYR A 276 -1.81 -19.14 -2.94
CA TYR A 276 -2.23 -17.75 -2.67
C TYR A 276 -2.02 -16.81 -3.86
N SER A 277 -0.93 -16.97 -4.62
CA SER A 277 -0.73 -16.23 -5.88
C SER A 277 -1.72 -16.66 -6.97
N CYS A 278 -2.09 -17.94 -7.02
CA CYS A 278 -3.14 -18.42 -7.90
C CYS A 278 -4.50 -17.82 -7.54
N GLN A 279 -4.88 -17.84 -6.25
CA GLN A 279 -6.11 -17.19 -5.77
C GLN A 279 -6.13 -15.69 -6.09
N LEU A 280 -5.00 -15.00 -5.96
CA LEU A 280 -4.90 -13.58 -6.33
C LEU A 280 -5.16 -13.38 -7.82
N ALA A 281 -4.42 -14.09 -8.66
CA ALA A 281 -4.47 -13.90 -10.10
C ALA A 281 -5.86 -14.21 -10.67
N ASP A 282 -6.51 -15.28 -10.21
CA ASP A 282 -7.85 -15.64 -10.66
C ASP A 282 -8.90 -14.64 -10.15
N ARG A 283 -8.77 -14.16 -8.91
CA ARG A 283 -9.67 -13.15 -8.35
C ARG A 283 -9.56 -11.80 -9.08
N LEU A 284 -8.35 -11.31 -9.32
CA LEU A 284 -8.12 -10.07 -10.06
C LEU A 284 -8.62 -10.18 -11.51
N LYS A 285 -8.36 -11.29 -12.20
CA LYS A 285 -8.90 -11.56 -13.55
C LYS A 285 -10.43 -11.60 -13.55
N SER A 286 -11.06 -12.21 -12.54
CA SER A 286 -12.54 -12.24 -12.40
C SER A 286 -13.16 -10.84 -12.26
N LEU A 287 -12.38 -9.87 -11.78
CA LEU A 287 -12.76 -8.47 -11.65
C LEU A 287 -12.32 -7.60 -12.84
N GLY A 288 -11.68 -8.17 -13.87
CA GLY A 288 -11.21 -7.44 -15.05
C GLY A 288 -10.03 -6.50 -14.77
N TYR A 289 -9.08 -6.95 -13.94
CA TYR A 289 -7.73 -6.38 -13.85
C TYR A 289 -6.83 -6.92 -14.98
N ASP A 290 -5.80 -6.16 -15.35
CA ASP A 290 -4.67 -6.71 -16.10
C ASP A 290 -3.72 -7.44 -15.14
N VAL A 291 -3.32 -8.67 -15.48
CA VAL A 291 -2.61 -9.60 -14.59
C VAL A 291 -1.65 -10.49 -15.38
N GLN A 292 -0.35 -10.21 -15.28
CA GLN A 292 0.69 -11.15 -15.65
C GLN A 292 1.02 -12.04 -14.44
N LEU A 293 0.96 -13.36 -14.62
CA LEU A 293 1.31 -14.36 -13.62
C LEU A 293 2.39 -15.31 -14.17
N SER A 294 3.45 -15.53 -13.40
CA SER A 294 4.49 -16.52 -13.66
C SER A 294 4.62 -17.49 -12.49
N ILE A 295 4.29 -18.76 -12.69
CA ILE A 295 4.65 -19.84 -11.74
C ILE A 295 5.97 -20.45 -12.23
N LEU A 296 7.01 -20.37 -11.39
CA LEU A 296 8.33 -20.94 -11.67
C LEU A 296 8.33 -22.41 -11.26
N ALA A 297 8.97 -23.28 -12.06
CA ALA A 297 9.03 -24.72 -11.79
C ALA A 297 9.77 -25.05 -10.49
N THR A 298 10.78 -24.23 -10.16
CA THR A 298 11.60 -24.29 -8.95
C THR A 298 12.05 -22.88 -8.57
N GLY A 299 12.36 -22.65 -7.30
CA GLY A 299 12.90 -21.38 -6.81
C GLY A 299 12.82 -21.19 -5.30
N GLY A 300 11.96 -21.95 -4.60
CA GLY A 300 11.77 -21.84 -3.15
C GLY A 300 11.26 -20.47 -2.69
N HIS A 301 11.34 -20.24 -1.38
CA HIS A 301 11.00 -18.95 -0.76
C HIS A 301 12.19 -17.99 -0.76
N GLU A 302 12.56 -17.51 -1.94
CA GLU A 302 13.73 -16.64 -2.15
C GLU A 302 13.33 -15.36 -2.89
N TRP A 303 13.90 -14.19 -2.58
CA TRP A 303 13.73 -13.01 -3.43
C TRP A 303 14.46 -13.20 -4.77
N GLY A 304 15.68 -13.74 -4.74
CA GLY A 304 16.59 -13.76 -5.89
C GLY A 304 17.20 -12.38 -6.18
N THR A 305 17.65 -12.15 -7.41
CA THR A 305 18.17 -10.85 -7.87
C THR A 305 17.36 -10.32 -9.05
N ASP A 306 17.52 -9.03 -9.37
CA ASP A 306 16.95 -8.38 -10.57
C ASP A 306 15.41 -8.45 -10.71
N PHE A 307 14.66 -8.67 -9.63
CA PHE A 307 13.19 -8.75 -9.69
C PHE A 307 12.54 -7.49 -10.25
N LEU A 308 12.98 -6.30 -9.82
CA LEU A 308 12.46 -5.02 -10.32
C LEU A 308 12.83 -4.78 -11.79
N PRO A 309 14.10 -4.93 -12.24
CA PRO A 309 14.44 -4.98 -13.67
C PRO A 309 13.61 -5.97 -14.49
N THR A 310 13.26 -7.13 -13.92
CA THR A 310 12.46 -8.18 -14.61
C THR A 310 10.97 -7.81 -14.69
N ALA A 311 10.41 -7.19 -13.66
CA ALA A 311 9.02 -6.72 -13.63
C ALA A 311 8.79 -5.41 -14.42
N TRP A 312 9.83 -4.59 -14.56
CA TRP A 312 9.73 -3.25 -15.14
C TRP A 312 9.12 -3.20 -16.57
N PRO A 313 9.44 -4.12 -17.51
CA PRO A 313 8.81 -4.15 -18.82
C PRO A 313 7.30 -4.47 -18.82
N PHE A 314 6.74 -4.90 -17.69
CA PHE A 314 5.29 -4.92 -17.47
C PHE A 314 4.86 -3.60 -16.81
N LEU A 315 5.37 -3.30 -15.61
CA LEU A 315 4.97 -2.14 -14.80
C LEU A 315 4.97 -0.83 -15.60
N SER A 316 6.05 -0.54 -16.33
CA SER A 316 6.26 0.72 -17.06
C SER A 316 5.26 1.00 -18.20
N LYS A 317 4.51 -0.01 -18.66
CA LYS A 317 3.45 0.14 -19.67
C LYS A 317 2.14 0.68 -19.07
N HIS A 318 2.01 0.63 -17.75
CA HIS A 318 0.81 1.05 -17.04
C HIS A 318 1.03 2.42 -16.41
N SER A 319 0.09 3.33 -16.62
CA SER A 319 0.02 4.61 -15.93
C SER A 319 -1.43 4.87 -15.55
N MET A 320 -1.65 5.59 -14.45
CA MET A 320 -3.00 6.04 -14.09
C MET A 320 -3.62 6.95 -15.16
N PRO A 321 -4.97 7.10 -15.21
CA PRO A 321 -5.70 7.85 -16.24
C PRO A 321 -5.42 9.35 -16.22
#